data_AF-A0A3S3PIS7-F1
#
_entry.id   AF-A0A3S3PIS7-F1
#
_cell.length_a   1.000
_cell.length_b   1.000
_cell.length_c   1.000
_cell.angle_alpha   90.00
_cell.angle_beta   90.00
_cell.angle_gamma   90.00
#
_symmetry.space_group_name_H-M   'P 1'
#
loop_
_entity.id
_entity.type
_entity.pdbx_description
1 polymer ?
#
loop_
_entity_poly.entity_id
_entity_poly.type
_entity_poly.pdbx_seq_one_letter_code
_entity_poly.pdbx_strand_id
1 'polypeptide(L)'
;MNNNELLPRLPLTTETGDFTIIKSRVSKPWTVFRVWSVIISLEAKNKAATLKAVNKSKWKSLEQFEKWVRTAVEDELIQTRGGILAIRRKKWFRNQNEWYCFRCFNPGKKMFKCSGCVRVYHEKCLCPSTERKKCFYCEDRIQSVIRKKKLEKKDISEVLHLILQNVKSKFGSIVEKSELKNENELLVKHLSKLLCHPRFNFSNVEGKIESNKYKSLFEFERDCRNIQYNLCVLYGPRSHIGVQSRKLCEFVTGEIESVDYCAECFVRKNQKLNVNWFLEACDPPHKLCFVKNGKSSPLLAKILKQEEMNERYVISLFDENHTIVTVSYKSLILSSPNKIDSLIGLNKFSEMHNL
;
A
#
# COMPACT_ATOMS: atom_id res chain seq x y z
N MET A 1 -0.06 -12.40 22.87
CA MET A 1 0.16 -13.42 21.83
C MET A 1 0.00 -12.74 20.47
N ASN A 2 1.06 -12.75 19.66
CA ASN A 2 1.16 -12.04 18.38
C ASN A 2 0.32 -12.73 17.29
N ASN A 3 -0.82 -12.16 16.92
CA ASN A 3 -1.51 -12.54 15.70
C ASN A 3 -0.97 -11.71 14.53
N ASN A 4 0.13 -12.20 13.96
CA ASN A 4 0.35 -12.11 12.53
C ASN A 4 -0.76 -12.94 11.87
N GLU A 5 -1.92 -12.34 11.60
CA GLU A 5 -2.84 -12.91 10.61
C GLU A 5 -2.20 -12.72 9.24
N LEU A 6 -1.30 -13.67 8.95
CA LEU A 6 -0.98 -14.09 7.61
C LEU A 6 -2.32 -14.40 6.94
N LEU A 7 -2.72 -13.56 5.99
CA LEU A 7 -3.69 -13.93 4.95
C LEU A 7 -3.47 -15.40 4.61
N PRO A 8 -4.52 -16.25 4.65
CA PRO A 8 -4.37 -17.68 4.46
C PRO A 8 -3.59 -17.93 3.18
N ARG A 9 -2.48 -18.67 3.31
CA ARG A 9 -1.72 -19.17 2.16
C ARG A 9 -2.60 -20.21 1.47
N LEU A 10 -3.54 -19.75 0.65
CA LEU A 10 -4.11 -20.63 -0.36
C LEU A 10 -2.96 -21.06 -1.27
N PRO A 11 -2.90 -22.35 -1.66
CA PRO A 11 -1.87 -22.79 -2.56
C PRO A 11 -1.94 -21.91 -3.80
N LEU A 12 -0.78 -21.40 -4.23
CA LEU A 12 -0.56 -21.15 -5.65
C LEU A 12 -1.19 -22.33 -6.37
N THR A 13 -2.02 -22.08 -7.40
CA THR A 13 -2.56 -23.08 -8.31
C THR A 13 -1.84 -24.42 -8.13
N THR A 14 -2.51 -25.42 -7.55
CA THR A 14 -1.90 -26.67 -7.06
C THR A 14 -1.13 -27.46 -8.12
N GLU A 15 -1.17 -27.00 -9.38
CA GLU A 15 -0.22 -27.30 -10.43
C GLU A 15 0.99 -26.35 -10.35
N THR A 16 2.10 -26.82 -9.79
CA THR A 16 3.41 -26.15 -9.70
C THR A 16 4.10 -25.85 -11.05
N GLY A 17 3.37 -25.74 -12.16
CA GLY A 17 3.91 -25.91 -13.51
C GLY A 17 4.26 -24.67 -14.33
N ASP A 18 3.93 -23.44 -13.93
CA ASP A 18 3.56 -22.46 -14.97
C ASP A 18 4.13 -21.04 -14.93
N PHE A 19 4.79 -20.63 -13.86
CA PHE A 19 5.49 -19.34 -13.86
C PHE A 19 6.84 -19.46 -14.56
N THR A 20 7.17 -18.54 -15.46
CA THR A 20 8.48 -18.53 -16.13
C THR A 20 9.56 -18.19 -15.11
N ILE A 21 10.47 -19.12 -14.87
CA ILE A 21 11.65 -18.88 -14.04
C ILE A 21 12.67 -18.09 -14.87
N ILE A 22 13.08 -16.94 -14.36
CA ILE A 22 14.11 -16.11 -14.98
C ILE A 22 15.36 -16.04 -14.10
N LYS A 23 16.52 -15.92 -14.74
CA LYS A 23 17.74 -15.49 -14.05
C LYS A 23 17.58 -14.02 -13.69
N SER A 24 17.85 -13.69 -12.43
CA SER A 24 17.79 -12.31 -11.96
C SER A 24 19.06 -11.93 -11.21
N ARG A 25 19.05 -10.73 -10.63
CA ARG A 25 20.19 -10.11 -9.95
C ARG A 25 20.32 -10.56 -8.51
N VAL A 26 21.55 -10.49 -7.99
CA VAL A 26 21.91 -10.88 -6.61
C VAL A 26 22.31 -9.70 -5.73
N SER A 27 22.70 -8.58 -6.33
CA SER A 27 23.04 -7.34 -5.64
C SER A 27 21.80 -6.64 -5.10
N LYS A 28 21.93 -6.06 -3.91
CA LYS A 28 20.87 -5.27 -3.27
C LYS A 28 20.68 -3.93 -3.99
N PRO A 29 19.48 -3.61 -4.51
CA PRO A 29 19.28 -2.44 -5.34
C PRO A 29 19.49 -1.12 -4.61
N TRP A 30 19.01 -1.00 -3.37
CA TRP A 30 19.16 0.23 -2.59
C TRP A 30 20.63 0.52 -2.26
N THR A 31 21.44 -0.52 -2.15
CA THR A 31 22.87 -0.40 -1.97
C THR A 31 23.54 0.08 -3.27
N VAL A 32 23.12 -0.45 -4.42
CA VAL A 32 23.58 0.03 -5.74
C VAL A 32 23.23 1.50 -5.93
N PHE A 33 21.96 1.86 -5.74
CA PHE A 33 21.46 3.23 -5.87
C PHE A 33 22.27 4.21 -5.02
N ARG A 34 22.56 3.82 -3.79
CA ARG A 34 23.39 4.60 -2.88
C ARG A 34 24.84 4.73 -3.34
N VAL A 35 25.47 3.64 -3.77
CA VAL A 35 26.86 3.65 -4.26
C VAL A 35 26.97 4.51 -5.52
N TRP A 36 25.99 4.44 -6.42
CA TRP A 36 25.90 5.34 -7.57
C TRP A 36 25.84 6.81 -7.17
N SER A 37 25.03 7.17 -6.17
CA SER A 37 24.98 8.53 -5.64
C SER A 37 26.35 9.00 -5.13
N VAL A 38 27.09 8.14 -4.42
CA VAL A 38 28.45 8.45 -3.94
C VAL A 38 29.45 8.58 -5.08
N ILE A 39 29.42 7.67 -6.07
CA ILE A 39 30.26 7.75 -7.27
C ILE A 39 30.03 9.08 -7.99
N ILE A 40 28.77 9.45 -8.26
CA ILE A 40 28.41 10.71 -8.92
C ILE A 40 28.92 11.91 -8.11
N SER A 41 28.77 11.89 -6.78
CA SER A 41 29.27 12.98 -5.94
C SER A 41 30.79 13.10 -5.93
N LEU A 42 31.53 11.98 -6.04
CA LEU A 42 32.99 12.00 -6.12
C LEU A 42 33.47 12.46 -7.50
N GLU A 43 32.83 11.98 -8.58
CA GLU A 43 33.07 12.43 -9.95
C GLU A 43 32.87 13.95 -10.07
N ALA A 44 31.77 14.49 -9.53
CA ALA A 44 31.49 15.94 -9.53
C ALA A 44 32.53 16.78 -8.75
N LYS A 45 33.30 16.14 -7.85
CA LYS A 45 34.37 16.77 -7.08
C LYS A 45 35.77 16.46 -7.64
N ASN A 46 35.85 15.84 -8.83
CA ASN A 46 37.10 15.36 -9.43
C ASN A 46 37.90 14.42 -8.51
N LYS A 47 37.21 13.62 -7.68
CA LYS A 47 37.83 12.63 -6.78
C LYS A 47 37.65 11.22 -7.33
N ALA A 48 38.68 10.40 -7.22
CA ALA A 48 38.62 8.99 -7.62
C ALA A 48 37.65 8.20 -6.72
N ALA A 49 36.67 7.54 -7.34
CA ALA A 49 35.71 6.66 -6.66
C ALA A 49 36.31 5.29 -6.33
N THR A 50 37.37 5.27 -5.51
CA THR A 50 37.98 4.02 -5.04
C THR A 50 37.08 3.28 -4.05
N LEU A 51 37.30 1.98 -3.85
CA LEU A 51 36.59 1.19 -2.82
C LEU A 51 36.61 1.87 -1.45
N LYS A 52 37.77 2.36 -1.01
CA LYS A 52 37.92 3.06 0.27
C LYS A 52 37.13 4.38 0.30
N ALA A 53 37.19 5.17 -0.77
CA ALA A 53 36.49 6.45 -0.86
C ALA A 53 34.96 6.28 -0.81
N VAL A 54 34.43 5.24 -1.45
CA VAL A 54 33.00 4.93 -1.45
C VAL A 54 32.54 4.31 -0.13
N ASN A 55 33.40 3.52 0.52
CA ASN A 55 33.07 2.79 1.76
C ASN A 55 33.04 3.65 3.04
N LYS A 56 33.45 4.92 2.97
CA LYS A 56 34.01 5.76 4.05
C LYS A 56 33.35 5.77 5.45
N SER A 57 32.15 5.22 5.66
CA SER A 57 31.55 5.20 7.01
C SER A 57 30.33 4.29 7.23
N LYS A 58 30.00 3.35 6.33
CA LYS A 58 28.66 2.70 6.37
C LYS A 58 28.64 1.18 6.25
N TRP A 59 29.77 0.54 5.95
CA TRP A 59 29.87 -0.92 5.98
C TRP A 59 30.75 -1.36 7.14
N LYS A 60 30.47 -2.56 7.67
CA LYS A 60 31.20 -3.11 8.81
C LYS A 60 32.67 -3.38 8.49
N SER A 61 33.00 -3.80 7.26
CA SER A 61 34.38 -3.96 6.79
C SER A 61 34.53 -3.69 5.29
N LEU A 62 35.75 -3.33 4.88
CA LEU A 62 36.10 -3.11 3.46
C LEU A 62 35.97 -4.40 2.64
N GLU A 63 36.33 -5.54 3.22
CA GLU A 63 36.21 -6.86 2.60
C GLU A 63 34.75 -7.21 2.28
N GLN A 64 33.83 -6.97 3.22
CA GLN A 64 32.40 -7.19 2.99
C GLN A 64 31.86 -6.28 1.89
N PHE A 65 32.32 -5.02 1.86
CA PHE A 65 31.95 -4.09 0.81
C PHE A 65 32.47 -4.54 -0.55
N GLU A 66 33.73 -4.97 -0.63
CA GLU A 66 34.33 -5.47 -1.87
C GLU A 66 33.59 -6.70 -2.40
N LYS A 67 33.26 -7.66 -1.53
CA LYS A 67 32.44 -8.83 -1.90
C LYS A 67 31.09 -8.40 -2.46
N TRP A 68 30.45 -7.39 -1.87
CA TRP A 68 29.20 -6.86 -2.42
C TRP A 68 29.41 -6.14 -3.76
N VAL A 69 30.47 -5.36 -3.93
CA VAL A 69 30.79 -4.69 -5.20
C VAL A 69 30.97 -5.72 -6.31
N ARG A 70 31.63 -6.86 -6.04
CA ARG A 70 31.74 -7.97 -7.01
C ARG A 70 30.37 -8.42 -7.51
N THR A 71 29.38 -8.60 -6.62
CA THR A 71 28.01 -8.96 -7.04
C THR A 71 27.34 -7.88 -7.91
N ALA A 72 27.60 -6.59 -7.66
CA ALA A 72 27.07 -5.50 -8.47
C ALA A 72 27.77 -5.38 -9.84
N VAL A 73 29.04 -5.80 -9.93
CA VAL A 73 29.78 -5.92 -11.20
C VAL A 73 29.25 -7.09 -12.03
N GLU A 74 29.03 -8.25 -11.40
CA GLU A 74 28.40 -9.43 -12.03
C GLU A 74 26.99 -9.10 -12.57
N ASP A 75 26.21 -8.32 -11.82
CA ASP A 75 24.88 -7.84 -12.22
C ASP A 75 24.91 -6.70 -13.27
N GLU A 76 26.10 -6.30 -13.72
CA GLU A 76 26.32 -5.25 -14.71
C GLU A 76 25.82 -3.85 -14.29
N LEU A 77 25.78 -3.57 -12.98
CA LEU A 77 25.35 -2.29 -12.43
C LEU A 77 26.52 -1.36 -12.14
N ILE A 78 27.68 -1.93 -11.80
CA ILE A 78 28.93 -1.22 -11.53
C ILE A 78 30.02 -1.80 -12.45
N GLN A 79 31.02 -1.00 -12.78
CA GLN A 79 32.25 -1.47 -13.42
C GLN A 79 33.46 -0.95 -12.64
N THR A 80 34.58 -1.66 -12.74
CA THR A 80 35.85 -1.26 -12.10
C THR A 80 36.93 -1.15 -13.16
N ARG A 81 37.68 -0.04 -13.17
CA ARG A 81 38.85 0.16 -14.04
C ARG A 81 40.00 0.71 -13.19
N GLY A 82 41.12 -0.01 -13.10
CA GLY A 82 42.26 0.41 -12.30
C GLY A 82 41.93 0.69 -10.82
N GLY A 83 41.00 -0.07 -10.23
CA GLY A 83 40.55 0.15 -8.85
C GLY A 83 39.56 1.31 -8.64
N ILE A 84 39.17 2.01 -9.70
CA ILE A 84 38.15 3.07 -9.68
C ILE A 84 36.80 2.49 -10.06
N LEU A 85 35.80 2.69 -9.21
CA LEU A 85 34.41 2.29 -9.45
C LEU A 85 33.71 3.31 -10.32
N ALA A 86 32.89 2.84 -11.27
CA ALA A 86 32.05 3.68 -12.10
C ALA A 86 30.68 3.04 -12.32
N ILE A 87 29.67 3.86 -12.59
CA ILE A 87 28.35 3.37 -13.04
C ILE A 87 28.52 2.79 -14.44
N ARG A 88 28.00 1.59 -14.70
CA ARG A 88 28.08 1.00 -16.05
C ARG A 88 27.13 1.73 -17.00
N ARG A 89 27.68 2.54 -17.92
CA ARG A 89 26.92 3.45 -18.81
C ARG A 89 26.37 2.81 -20.10
N LYS A 90 26.59 1.51 -20.36
CA LYS A 90 26.06 0.83 -21.56
C LYS A 90 24.54 1.02 -21.65
N LYS A 91 24.05 1.34 -22.87
CA LYS A 91 22.64 1.54 -23.19
C LYS A 91 21.86 0.31 -22.72
N TRP A 92 20.95 0.52 -21.79
CA TRP A 92 20.16 -0.56 -21.19
C TRP A 92 18.86 -0.69 -21.97
N PHE A 93 18.56 -1.89 -22.47
CA PHE A 93 17.29 -2.15 -23.14
C PHE A 93 16.16 -2.16 -22.11
N ARG A 94 14.96 -1.69 -22.47
CA ARG A 94 13.80 -1.77 -21.57
C ARG A 94 13.62 -3.21 -21.12
N ASN A 95 13.66 -3.45 -19.81
CA ASN A 95 13.46 -4.79 -19.29
C ASN A 95 12.00 -5.19 -19.51
N GLN A 96 11.78 -6.42 -19.96
CA GLN A 96 10.43 -7.01 -20.03
C GLN A 96 9.92 -7.44 -18.64
N ASN A 97 10.75 -7.30 -17.59
CA ASN A 97 10.44 -7.65 -16.21
C ASN A 97 11.33 -6.88 -15.23
N GLU A 98 10.85 -6.80 -13.99
CA GLU A 98 11.60 -6.35 -12.84
C GLU A 98 12.72 -7.33 -12.49
N TRP A 99 13.73 -6.83 -11.77
CA TRP A 99 14.84 -7.64 -11.26
C TRP A 99 14.63 -8.09 -9.81
N TYR A 100 13.79 -7.38 -9.07
CA TYR A 100 13.64 -7.57 -7.63
C TYR A 100 12.24 -8.07 -7.30
N CYS A 101 12.14 -8.90 -6.26
CA CYS A 101 10.85 -9.46 -5.86
C CYS A 101 9.86 -8.34 -5.50
N PHE A 102 8.68 -8.31 -6.12
CA PHE A 102 7.72 -7.23 -5.91
C PHE A 102 7.22 -7.15 -4.46
N ARG A 103 7.20 -8.29 -3.75
CA ARG A 103 6.67 -8.38 -2.38
C ARG A 103 7.71 -8.03 -1.31
N CYS A 104 8.94 -8.53 -1.44
CA CYS A 104 9.96 -8.35 -0.42
C CYS A 104 11.11 -7.45 -0.84
N PHE A 105 11.10 -6.96 -2.08
CA PHE A 105 12.06 -6.00 -2.66
C PHE A 105 13.51 -6.50 -2.77
N ASN A 106 13.75 -7.75 -2.34
CA ASN A 106 15.09 -8.34 -2.28
C ASN A 106 15.49 -8.96 -3.63
N PRO A 107 16.79 -9.02 -3.92
CA PRO A 107 17.33 -9.75 -5.06
C PRO A 107 17.23 -11.27 -4.87
N GLY A 108 17.58 -12.02 -5.92
CA GLY A 108 17.55 -13.48 -5.94
C GLY A 108 18.04 -14.03 -7.27
N LYS A 109 18.83 -15.11 -7.24
CA LYS A 109 19.40 -15.73 -8.44
C LYS A 109 18.34 -16.18 -9.45
N LYS A 110 17.22 -16.71 -8.94
CA LYS A 110 16.06 -17.16 -9.70
C LYS A 110 14.82 -16.46 -9.19
N MET A 111 13.98 -15.98 -10.09
CA MET A 111 12.71 -15.34 -9.78
C MET A 111 11.62 -15.89 -10.69
N PHE A 112 10.38 -15.91 -10.18
CA PHE A 112 9.19 -16.32 -10.92
C PHE A 112 8.56 -15.07 -11.54
N LYS A 113 8.54 -15.01 -12.87
CA LYS A 113 7.97 -13.90 -13.65
C LYS A 113 6.47 -14.12 -13.87
N CYS A 114 5.69 -13.08 -13.60
CA CYS A 114 4.28 -13.03 -13.95
C CYS A 114 4.11 -12.94 -15.48
N SER A 115 3.15 -13.68 -16.06
CA SER A 115 2.87 -13.60 -17.50
C SER A 115 2.12 -12.32 -17.90
N GLY A 116 1.37 -11.72 -16.98
CA GLY A 116 0.51 -10.57 -17.25
C GLY A 116 1.13 -9.20 -16.95
N CYS A 117 2.32 -9.14 -16.37
CA CYS A 117 2.99 -7.86 -16.08
C CYS A 117 4.50 -8.02 -15.90
N VAL A 118 5.19 -6.91 -15.60
CA VAL A 118 6.64 -6.91 -15.38
C VAL A 118 7.07 -7.51 -14.03
N ARG A 119 6.16 -7.79 -13.10
CA ARG A 119 6.51 -8.18 -11.73
C ARG A 119 7.14 -9.57 -11.65
N VAL A 120 8.05 -9.72 -10.70
CA VAL A 120 8.73 -10.98 -10.39
C VAL A 120 8.68 -11.26 -8.89
N TYR A 121 8.77 -12.53 -8.49
CA TYR A 121 8.64 -12.95 -7.09
C TYR A 121 9.65 -14.04 -6.75
N HIS A 122 10.09 -14.08 -5.49
CA HIS A 122 10.61 -15.34 -4.95
C HIS A 122 9.47 -16.34 -4.83
N GLU A 123 9.77 -17.63 -4.90
CA GLU A 123 8.80 -18.72 -4.72
C GLU A 123 7.93 -18.53 -3.47
N LYS A 124 8.58 -18.36 -2.31
CA LYS A 124 7.92 -18.11 -1.01
C LYS A 124 7.17 -16.78 -0.92
N CYS A 125 7.40 -15.87 -1.88
CA CYS A 125 6.80 -14.54 -1.92
C CYS A 125 5.66 -14.44 -2.92
N LEU A 126 5.43 -15.46 -3.74
CA LEU A 126 4.29 -15.47 -4.66
C LEU A 126 2.99 -15.25 -3.87
N CYS A 127 2.12 -14.43 -4.44
CA CYS A 127 0.78 -14.20 -3.92
C CYS A 127 -0.19 -15.04 -4.77
N PRO A 128 -1.12 -15.79 -4.13
CA PRO A 128 -2.13 -16.55 -4.85
C PRO A 128 -2.90 -15.64 -5.82
N SER A 129 -3.25 -16.18 -6.97
CA SER A 129 -4.15 -15.55 -7.93
C SER A 129 -5.14 -16.57 -8.44
N THR A 130 -6.35 -16.11 -8.79
CA THR A 130 -7.36 -16.94 -9.45
C THR A 130 -7.01 -17.22 -10.92
N GLU A 131 -6.10 -16.45 -11.52
CA GLU A 131 -5.68 -16.60 -12.90
C GLU A 131 -4.33 -17.34 -13.03
N ARG A 132 -4.30 -18.37 -13.87
CA ARG A 132 -3.09 -19.16 -14.16
C ARG A 132 -1.95 -18.25 -14.67
N LYS A 133 -0.72 -18.44 -14.18
CA LYS A 133 0.51 -17.68 -14.54
C LYS A 133 0.53 -16.19 -14.17
N LYS A 134 -0.57 -15.65 -13.63
CA LYS A 134 -0.67 -14.25 -13.27
C LYS A 134 -0.50 -14.08 -11.76
N CYS A 135 -0.02 -12.91 -11.37
CA CYS A 135 0.06 -12.54 -9.96
C CYS A 135 -1.26 -11.90 -9.52
N PHE A 136 -1.54 -11.92 -8.21
CA PHE A 136 -2.66 -11.22 -7.56
C PHE A 136 -2.95 -9.81 -8.12
N TYR A 137 -1.91 -9.02 -8.39
CA TYR A 137 -2.05 -7.64 -8.89
C TYR A 137 -2.37 -7.51 -10.40
N CYS A 138 -2.46 -8.62 -11.12
CA CYS A 138 -2.91 -8.66 -12.51
C CYS A 138 -4.40 -8.96 -12.64
N GLU A 139 -5.05 -9.39 -11.56
CA GLU A 139 -6.49 -9.65 -11.57
C GLU A 139 -7.25 -8.38 -11.91
N ASP A 140 -8.16 -8.50 -12.89
CA ASP A 140 -9.11 -7.42 -13.19
C ASP A 140 -10.26 -7.49 -12.17
N ARG A 141 -10.13 -6.70 -11.10
CA ARG A 141 -11.14 -6.62 -10.05
C ARG A 141 -12.12 -5.51 -10.37
N ILE A 142 -13.31 -5.91 -10.80
CA ILE A 142 -14.45 -5.01 -10.93
C ILE A 142 -14.81 -4.51 -9.52
N GLN A 143 -15.14 -3.22 -9.41
CA GLN A 143 -15.58 -2.64 -8.16
C GLN A 143 -16.78 -3.42 -7.60
N SER A 144 -16.69 -3.81 -6.33
CA SER A 144 -17.76 -4.49 -5.62
C SER A 144 -19.00 -3.61 -5.52
N VAL A 145 -20.18 -4.24 -5.48
CA VAL A 145 -21.42 -3.54 -5.13
C VAL A 145 -21.40 -3.26 -3.63
N ILE A 146 -21.47 -1.99 -3.25
CA ILE A 146 -21.46 -1.55 -1.85
C ILE A 146 -22.88 -1.18 -1.47
N ARG A 147 -23.46 -1.89 -0.50
CA ARG A 147 -24.83 -1.64 -0.01
C ARG A 147 -25.88 -1.54 -1.12
N LYS A 148 -25.85 -2.48 -2.07
CA LYS A 148 -26.73 -2.54 -3.26
C LYS A 148 -26.49 -1.44 -4.31
N LYS A 149 -25.49 -0.58 -4.13
CA LYS A 149 -25.10 0.45 -5.10
C LYS A 149 -23.80 0.06 -5.77
N LYS A 150 -23.79 0.11 -7.11
CA LYS A 150 -22.56 0.02 -7.89
C LYS A 150 -21.96 1.42 -7.98
N LEU A 151 -20.71 1.58 -7.58
CA LEU A 151 -20.02 2.84 -7.78
C LEU A 151 -19.68 3.02 -9.26
N GLU A 152 -20.10 4.14 -9.84
CA GLU A 152 -19.68 4.54 -11.17
C GLU A 152 -18.27 5.13 -11.13
N LYS A 153 -17.67 5.34 -12.31
CA LYS A 153 -16.31 5.91 -12.40
C LYS A 153 -16.19 7.27 -11.71
N LYS A 154 -17.24 8.10 -11.75
CA LYS A 154 -17.25 9.40 -11.07
C LYS A 154 -17.24 9.24 -9.55
N ASP A 155 -18.08 8.36 -9.01
CA ASP A 155 -18.11 8.07 -7.58
C ASP A 155 -16.76 7.51 -7.09
N ILE A 156 -16.16 6.61 -7.87
CA ILE A 156 -14.82 6.08 -7.61
C ILE A 156 -13.80 7.22 -7.58
N SER A 157 -13.79 8.10 -8.57
CA SER A 157 -12.85 9.23 -8.61
C SER A 157 -13.06 10.20 -7.45
N GLU A 158 -14.29 10.51 -7.06
CA GLU A 158 -14.60 11.35 -5.90
C GLU A 158 -14.02 10.76 -4.61
N VAL A 159 -14.28 9.47 -4.36
CA VAL A 159 -13.71 8.74 -3.23
C VAL A 159 -12.19 8.75 -3.27
N LEU A 160 -11.59 8.46 -4.44
CA LEU A 160 -10.14 8.42 -4.60
C LEU A 160 -9.48 9.79 -4.40
N HIS A 161 -10.15 10.88 -4.77
CA HIS A 161 -9.68 12.23 -4.47
C HIS A 161 -9.57 12.46 -2.96
N LEU A 162 -10.58 12.06 -2.19
CA LEU A 162 -10.55 12.17 -0.72
C LEU A 162 -9.43 11.30 -0.11
N ILE A 163 -9.28 10.05 -0.58
CA ILE A 163 -8.19 9.17 -0.13
C ILE A 163 -6.82 9.78 -0.46
N LEU A 164 -6.63 10.31 -1.68
CA LEU A 164 -5.37 10.92 -2.08
C LEU A 164 -5.07 12.19 -1.27
N GLN A 165 -6.07 13.01 -0.96
CA GLN A 165 -5.91 14.17 -0.07
C GLN A 165 -5.44 13.73 1.32
N ASN A 166 -6.05 12.69 1.90
CA ASN A 166 -5.63 12.13 3.18
C ASN A 166 -4.20 11.56 3.13
N VAL A 167 -3.84 10.89 2.03
CA VAL A 167 -2.47 10.39 1.80
C VAL A 167 -1.49 11.56 1.75
N LYS A 168 -1.77 12.61 0.99
CA LYS A 168 -0.91 13.80 0.87
C LYS A 168 -0.74 14.49 2.23
N SER A 169 -1.82 14.62 3.00
CA SER A 169 -1.79 15.22 4.34
C SER A 169 -0.94 14.42 5.33
N LYS A 170 -1.13 13.09 5.41
CA LYS A 170 -0.44 12.25 6.40
C LYS A 170 0.96 11.79 5.98
N PHE A 171 1.22 11.69 4.67
CA PHE A 171 2.43 11.10 4.10
C PHE A 171 3.11 11.99 3.05
N GLY A 172 2.95 13.31 3.13
CA GLY A 172 3.51 14.28 2.17
C GLY A 172 4.99 14.06 1.86
N SER A 173 5.82 13.78 2.87
CA SER A 173 7.25 13.50 2.68
C SER A 173 7.53 12.26 1.80
N ILE A 174 6.65 11.25 1.82
CA ILE A 174 6.75 10.05 0.99
C ILE A 174 6.25 10.32 -0.42
N VAL A 175 5.18 11.10 -0.54
CA VAL A 175 4.65 11.60 -1.82
C VAL A 175 5.74 12.36 -2.56
N GLU A 176 6.35 13.37 -1.93
CA GLU A 176 7.46 14.14 -2.50
C GLU A 176 8.66 13.25 -2.86
N LYS A 177 9.01 12.30 -2.00
CA LYS A 177 10.14 11.40 -2.26
C LYS A 177 9.91 10.52 -3.49
N SER A 178 8.66 10.15 -3.78
CA SER A 178 8.31 9.37 -4.98
C SER A 178 8.50 10.14 -6.29
N GLU A 179 8.50 11.48 -6.24
CA GLU A 179 8.68 12.32 -7.42
C GLU A 179 10.13 12.45 -7.87
N LEU A 180 11.08 12.08 -6.99
CA LEU A 180 12.52 12.09 -7.25
C LEU A 180 13.08 13.48 -7.65
N LYS A 181 12.34 14.57 -7.43
CA LYS A 181 12.74 15.95 -7.81
C LYS A 181 14.05 16.39 -7.16
N ASN A 182 14.31 15.93 -5.93
CA ASN A 182 15.52 16.27 -5.17
C ASN A 182 16.70 15.31 -5.43
N GLU A 183 16.54 14.33 -6.32
CA GLU A 183 17.62 13.40 -6.67
C GLU A 183 18.45 13.95 -7.85
N ASN A 184 19.74 13.61 -7.87
CA ASN A 184 20.63 14.04 -8.94
C ASN A 184 20.16 13.53 -10.31
N GLU A 185 20.16 14.40 -11.33
CA GLU A 185 19.63 14.06 -12.67
C GLU A 185 20.36 12.87 -13.32
N LEU A 186 21.69 12.77 -13.15
CA LEU A 186 22.47 11.63 -13.65
C LEU A 186 22.08 10.32 -12.95
N LEU A 187 21.77 10.39 -11.65
CA LEU A 187 21.28 9.24 -10.89
C LEU A 187 19.91 8.80 -11.41
N VAL A 188 19.00 9.75 -11.63
CA VAL A 188 17.65 9.50 -12.18
C VAL A 188 17.72 8.85 -13.58
N LYS A 189 18.66 9.30 -14.43
CA LYS A 189 18.90 8.72 -15.78
C LYS A 189 19.28 7.24 -15.74
N HIS A 190 19.85 6.76 -14.63
CA HIS A 190 20.26 5.36 -14.47
C HIS A 190 19.19 4.46 -13.83
N LEU A 191 18.08 4.99 -13.33
CA LEU A 191 17.09 4.21 -12.58
C LEU A 191 16.39 3.12 -13.40
N SER A 192 16.30 3.26 -14.72
CA SER A 192 15.76 2.22 -15.61
C SER A 192 16.55 0.91 -15.56
N LYS A 193 17.80 0.95 -15.06
CA LYS A 193 18.58 -0.24 -14.80
C LYS A 193 18.04 -0.99 -13.57
N LEU A 194 17.46 -0.32 -12.58
CA LEU A 194 16.95 -0.94 -11.34
C LEU A 194 15.44 -1.21 -11.38
N LEU A 195 14.67 -0.40 -12.12
CA LEU A 195 13.21 -0.39 -12.14
C LEU A 195 12.69 -0.32 -13.58
N CYS A 196 11.56 -0.97 -13.89
CA CYS A 196 10.92 -0.83 -15.20
C CYS A 196 10.19 0.52 -15.34
N HIS A 197 9.57 0.99 -14.25
CA HIS A 197 8.76 2.20 -14.24
C HIS A 197 9.25 3.20 -13.19
N PRO A 198 10.50 3.70 -13.27
CA PRO A 198 11.13 4.49 -12.22
C PRO A 198 10.46 5.86 -11.98
N ARG A 199 9.66 6.34 -12.93
CA ARG A 199 8.99 7.65 -12.85
C ARG A 199 7.53 7.57 -12.42
N PHE A 200 7.00 6.37 -12.16
CA PHE A 200 5.62 6.23 -11.70
C PHE A 200 5.52 6.69 -10.24
N ASN A 201 4.73 7.75 -10.01
CA ASN A 201 4.62 8.47 -8.74
C ASN A 201 3.18 8.98 -8.48
N PHE A 202 2.99 9.70 -7.38
CA PHE A 202 1.65 10.18 -7.00
C PHE A 202 1.07 11.27 -7.92
N SER A 203 1.89 12.03 -8.65
CA SER A 203 1.38 12.93 -9.70
C SER A 203 0.74 12.14 -10.85
N ASN A 204 1.28 10.96 -11.19
CA ASN A 204 0.64 10.07 -12.17
C ASN A 204 -0.66 9.49 -11.63
N VAL A 205 -0.70 9.13 -10.35
CA VAL A 205 -1.91 8.64 -9.68
C VAL A 205 -2.99 9.71 -9.71
N GLU A 206 -2.67 10.95 -9.35
CA GLU A 206 -3.58 12.10 -9.39
C GLU A 206 -4.17 12.31 -10.78
N GLY A 207 -3.33 12.38 -11.82
CA GLY A 207 -3.81 12.52 -13.20
C GLY A 207 -4.69 11.35 -13.66
N LYS A 208 -4.52 10.14 -13.11
CA LYS A 208 -5.44 9.01 -13.38
C LYS A 208 -6.80 9.18 -12.69
N ILE A 209 -6.85 9.78 -11.50
CA ILE A 209 -8.10 10.10 -10.81
C ILE A 209 -8.85 11.19 -11.58
N GLU A 210 -8.18 12.30 -11.90
CA GLU A 210 -8.76 13.43 -12.64
C GLU A 210 -9.33 13.01 -14.01
N SER A 211 -8.68 12.05 -14.68
CA SER A 211 -9.12 11.52 -15.96
C SER A 211 -10.07 10.32 -15.86
N ASN A 212 -10.60 10.00 -14.67
CA ASN A 212 -11.55 8.90 -14.42
C ASN A 212 -11.07 7.54 -14.97
N LYS A 213 -9.77 7.24 -14.83
CA LYS A 213 -9.15 6.03 -15.41
C LYS A 213 -9.27 4.79 -14.54
N TYR A 214 -9.55 4.94 -13.25
CA TYR A 214 -9.69 3.80 -12.35
C TYR A 214 -11.06 3.13 -12.53
N LYS A 215 -11.06 1.80 -12.66
CA LYS A 215 -12.29 0.99 -12.70
C LYS A 215 -12.69 0.43 -11.34
N SER A 216 -11.76 0.43 -10.39
CA SER A 216 -11.99 0.00 -9.02
C SER A 216 -10.96 0.61 -8.07
N LEU A 217 -11.28 0.63 -6.77
CA LEU A 217 -10.38 1.06 -5.70
C LEU A 217 -9.13 0.17 -5.63
N PHE A 218 -9.25 -1.10 -6.03
CA PHE A 218 -8.12 -2.03 -6.09
C PHE A 218 -7.04 -1.60 -7.09
N GLU A 219 -7.44 -1.03 -8.23
CA GLU A 219 -6.47 -0.52 -9.20
C GLU A 219 -5.66 0.66 -8.66
N PHE A 220 -6.28 1.50 -7.83
CA PHE A 220 -5.59 2.57 -7.11
C PHE A 220 -4.63 2.00 -6.06
N GLU A 221 -5.07 1.03 -5.23
CA GLU A 221 -4.20 0.38 -4.25
C GLU A 221 -2.96 -0.23 -4.93
N ARG A 222 -3.17 -0.92 -6.05
CA ARG A 222 -2.10 -1.51 -6.87
C ARG A 222 -1.07 -0.46 -7.30
N ASP A 223 -1.51 0.73 -7.68
CA ASP A 223 -0.62 1.82 -8.07
C ASP A 223 0.14 2.40 -6.89
N CYS A 224 -0.49 2.54 -5.72
CA CYS A 224 0.22 2.88 -4.47
C CYS A 224 1.30 1.84 -4.13
N ARG A 225 1.01 0.53 -4.31
CA ARG A 225 1.98 -0.55 -4.11
C ARG A 225 3.13 -0.50 -5.12
N ASN A 226 2.89 -0.08 -6.36
CA ASN A 226 3.96 0.13 -7.35
C ASN A 226 4.91 1.26 -6.91
N ILE A 227 4.37 2.35 -6.37
CA ILE A 227 5.19 3.44 -5.82
C ILE A 227 5.98 2.96 -4.61
N GLN A 228 5.36 2.20 -3.70
CA GLN A 228 6.06 1.55 -2.58
C GLN A 228 7.21 0.66 -3.06
N TYR A 229 6.97 -0.15 -4.09
CA TYR A 229 8.00 -1.00 -4.68
C TYR A 229 9.20 -0.17 -5.17
N ASN A 230 8.95 0.89 -5.95
CA ASN A 230 10.00 1.80 -6.41
C ASN A 230 10.81 2.35 -5.24
N LEU A 231 10.14 2.90 -4.22
CA LEU A 231 10.79 3.48 -3.03
C LEU A 231 11.59 2.44 -2.25
N CYS A 232 11.06 1.23 -2.05
CA CYS A 232 11.76 0.17 -1.34
C CYS A 232 12.96 -0.39 -2.11
N VAL A 233 12.89 -0.45 -3.44
CA VAL A 233 14.03 -0.83 -4.30
C VAL A 233 15.13 0.22 -4.22
N LEU A 234 14.79 1.52 -4.24
CA LEU A 234 15.79 2.61 -4.23
C LEU A 234 16.37 2.89 -2.85
N TYR A 235 15.53 2.98 -1.82
CA TYR A 235 15.95 3.42 -0.48
C TYR A 235 16.08 2.27 0.52
N GLY A 236 15.52 1.11 0.19
CA GLY A 236 15.58 -0.10 1.00
C GLY A 236 14.37 -0.26 1.91
N PRO A 237 13.85 -1.48 2.10
CA PRO A 237 12.59 -1.72 2.83
C PRO A 237 12.67 -1.54 4.35
N ARG A 238 13.88 -1.38 4.90
CA ARG A 238 14.15 -1.09 6.31
C ARG A 238 14.57 0.37 6.55
N SER A 239 14.67 1.18 5.50
CA SER A 239 14.93 2.62 5.65
C SER A 239 13.68 3.32 6.20
N HIS A 240 13.84 4.53 6.72
CA HIS A 240 12.69 5.36 7.11
C HIS A 240 11.68 5.48 5.96
N ILE A 241 12.14 5.75 4.72
CA ILE A 241 11.29 5.84 3.52
C ILE A 241 10.57 4.52 3.24
N GLY A 242 11.27 3.38 3.32
CA GLY A 242 10.67 2.05 3.11
C GLY A 242 9.64 1.66 4.17
N VAL A 243 9.85 2.06 5.43
CA VAL A 243 8.89 1.81 6.51
C VAL A 243 7.67 2.72 6.37
N GLN A 244 7.86 4.01 6.11
CA GLN A 244 6.76 4.95 5.96
C GLN A 244 5.93 4.68 4.69
N SER A 245 6.54 4.28 3.57
CA SER A 245 5.79 3.88 2.37
C SER A 245 4.96 2.61 2.59
N ARG A 246 5.36 1.72 3.50
CA ARG A 246 4.52 0.60 3.93
C ARG A 246 3.32 1.06 4.74
N LYS A 247 3.54 1.92 5.73
CA LYS A 247 2.46 2.54 6.51
C LYS A 247 1.47 3.30 5.64
N LEU A 248 1.95 3.97 4.59
CA LEU A 248 1.10 4.62 3.58
C LEU A 248 0.18 3.60 2.90
N CYS A 249 0.72 2.47 2.44
CA CYS A 249 -0.11 1.46 1.76
C CYS A 249 -1.08 0.75 2.72
N GLU A 250 -0.67 0.52 3.98
CA GLU A 250 -1.56 0.02 5.05
C GLU A 250 -2.70 1.01 5.31
N PHE A 251 -2.39 2.32 5.38
CA PHE A 251 -3.38 3.38 5.50
C PHE A 251 -4.36 3.39 4.32
N VAL A 252 -3.86 3.35 3.08
CA VAL A 252 -4.71 3.26 1.88
C VAL A 252 -5.62 2.04 1.91
N THR A 253 -5.11 0.90 2.37
CA THR A 253 -5.92 -0.33 2.51
C THR A 253 -7.08 -0.11 3.48
N GLY A 254 -6.84 0.52 4.63
CA GLY A 254 -7.88 0.83 5.62
C GLY A 254 -8.89 1.88 5.15
N GLU A 255 -8.46 2.86 4.34
CA GLU A 255 -9.38 3.82 3.72
C GLU A 255 -10.31 3.12 2.71
N ILE A 256 -9.77 2.24 1.86
CA ILE A 256 -10.56 1.44 0.91
C ILE A 256 -11.54 0.54 1.66
N GLU A 257 -11.11 -0.11 2.74
CA GLU A 257 -11.99 -0.93 3.58
C GLU A 257 -13.12 -0.09 4.20
N SER A 258 -12.83 1.15 4.60
CA SER A 258 -13.84 2.09 5.09
C SER A 258 -14.88 2.44 4.03
N VAL A 259 -14.46 2.59 2.77
CA VAL A 259 -15.37 2.78 1.63
C VAL A 259 -16.23 1.53 1.40
N ASP A 260 -15.61 0.35 1.45
CA ASP A 260 -16.30 -0.94 1.28
C ASP A 260 -17.38 -1.16 2.34
N TYR A 261 -17.22 -0.61 3.55
CA TYR A 261 -18.28 -0.56 4.56
C TYR A 261 -19.46 0.33 4.15
N CYS A 262 -19.17 1.57 3.75
CA CYS A 262 -20.15 2.49 3.17
C CYS A 262 -19.48 3.71 2.53
N ALA A 263 -19.62 3.86 1.21
CA ALA A 263 -19.09 4.99 0.47
C ALA A 263 -19.67 6.35 0.94
N GLU A 264 -20.99 6.43 1.19
CA GLU A 264 -21.63 7.68 1.65
C GLU A 264 -21.10 8.13 3.01
N CYS A 265 -21.00 7.22 3.99
CA CYS A 265 -20.39 7.53 5.28
C CYS A 265 -18.93 7.98 5.12
N PHE A 266 -18.16 7.31 4.27
CA PHE A 266 -16.77 7.67 4.01
C PHE A 266 -16.65 9.09 3.43
N VAL A 267 -17.45 9.41 2.40
CA VAL A 267 -17.44 10.72 1.73
C VAL A 267 -17.82 11.81 2.74
N ARG A 268 -18.93 11.65 3.45
CA ARG A 268 -19.42 12.65 4.43
C ARG A 268 -18.42 12.90 5.56
N LYS A 269 -17.80 11.83 6.10
CA LYS A 269 -16.75 11.92 7.12
C LYS A 269 -15.57 12.76 6.67
N ASN A 270 -15.15 12.60 5.41
CA ASN A 270 -13.92 13.21 4.89
C ASN A 270 -14.14 14.60 4.30
N GLN A 271 -15.31 14.90 3.75
CA GLN A 271 -15.66 16.23 3.26
C GLN A 271 -15.81 17.25 4.40
N LYS A 272 -16.17 16.80 5.62
CA LYS A 272 -16.33 17.64 6.83
C LYS A 272 -17.22 18.88 6.63
N LEU A 273 -18.12 18.85 5.65
CA LEU A 273 -19.03 19.96 5.35
C LEU A 273 -20.10 20.13 6.43
N ASN A 274 -20.44 19.04 7.14
CA ASN A 274 -21.46 19.02 8.17
C ASN A 274 -20.88 18.42 9.47
N VAL A 275 -20.98 19.14 10.58
CA VAL A 275 -20.63 18.62 11.92
C VAL A 275 -21.50 17.43 12.32
N ASN A 276 -22.75 17.40 11.87
CA ASN A 276 -23.73 16.33 12.11
C ASN A 276 -23.75 15.28 10.99
N TRP A 277 -22.67 15.17 10.21
CA TRP A 277 -22.58 14.23 9.07
C TRP A 277 -22.97 12.79 9.44
N PHE A 278 -22.72 12.39 10.69
CA PHE A 278 -23.01 11.04 11.16
C PHE A 278 -24.51 10.80 11.44
N LEU A 279 -25.31 11.85 11.61
CA LEU A 279 -26.77 11.74 11.76
C LEU A 279 -27.48 11.52 10.42
N GLU A 280 -26.84 11.89 9.31
CA GLU A 280 -27.43 11.72 7.99
C GLU A 280 -27.65 10.24 7.68
N ALA A 281 -28.85 9.91 7.18
CA ALA A 281 -29.18 8.60 6.69
C ALA A 281 -28.41 8.33 5.39
N CYS A 282 -27.86 7.13 5.25
CA CYS A 282 -27.35 6.66 3.95
C CYS A 282 -28.48 5.98 3.19
N ASP A 283 -28.27 5.66 1.92
CA ASP A 283 -29.22 4.87 1.16
C ASP A 283 -28.58 3.54 0.68
N PRO A 284 -29.12 2.37 1.10
CA PRO A 284 -30.19 2.22 2.10
C PRO A 284 -29.73 2.69 3.49
N PRO A 285 -30.64 3.04 4.41
CA PRO A 285 -30.28 3.43 5.78
C PRO A 285 -29.52 2.33 6.54
N HIS A 286 -28.60 2.73 7.41
CA HIS A 286 -27.94 1.80 8.33
C HIS A 286 -28.93 1.34 9.40
N LYS A 287 -28.97 0.04 9.68
CA LYS A 287 -29.65 -0.47 10.87
C LYS A 287 -28.94 0.07 12.11
N LEU A 288 -29.71 0.47 13.11
CA LEU A 288 -29.17 0.89 14.40
C LEU A 288 -29.13 -0.30 15.37
N CYS A 289 -28.21 -0.24 16.31
CA CYS A 289 -28.12 -1.20 17.41
C CYS A 289 -27.51 -0.53 18.63
N PHE A 290 -27.76 -1.12 19.80
CA PHE A 290 -26.99 -0.83 21.00
C PHE A 290 -25.96 -1.93 21.21
N VAL A 291 -24.78 -1.57 21.71
CA VAL A 291 -23.67 -2.50 21.90
C VAL A 291 -23.27 -2.49 23.37
N LYS A 292 -23.30 -3.66 23.99
CA LYS A 292 -22.84 -3.83 25.37
C LYS A 292 -21.31 -3.81 25.41
N ASN A 293 -20.74 -2.94 26.24
CA ASN A 293 -19.31 -2.92 26.53
C ASN A 293 -19.07 -3.18 28.03
N GLY A 294 -18.98 -4.46 28.39
CA GLY A 294 -18.79 -4.86 29.79
C GLY A 294 -19.95 -4.43 30.70
N LYS A 295 -19.63 -3.74 31.81
CA LYS A 295 -20.61 -3.25 32.80
C LYS A 295 -21.14 -1.84 32.51
N SER A 296 -20.64 -1.18 31.45
CA SER A 296 -21.05 0.18 31.10
C SER A 296 -22.38 0.20 30.37
N SER A 297 -23.04 1.36 30.36
CA SER A 297 -24.25 1.60 29.58
C SER A 297 -24.04 1.23 28.10
N PRO A 298 -25.03 0.62 27.44
CA PRO A 298 -24.93 0.28 26.03
C PRO A 298 -24.70 1.52 25.15
N LEU A 299 -23.82 1.41 24.16
CA LEU A 299 -23.53 2.49 23.21
C LEU A 299 -24.35 2.33 21.94
N LEU A 300 -24.90 3.42 21.41
CA LEU A 300 -25.61 3.41 20.12
C LEU A 300 -24.59 3.27 18.97
N ALA A 301 -24.96 2.52 17.92
CA ALA A 301 -24.10 2.28 16.76
C ALA A 301 -24.90 2.07 15.46
N LYS A 302 -24.29 2.45 14.33
CA LYS A 302 -24.71 2.05 12.97
C LYS A 302 -24.10 0.70 12.62
N ILE A 303 -24.90 -0.26 12.14
CA ILE A 303 -24.39 -1.50 11.56
C ILE A 303 -23.88 -1.21 10.14
N LEU A 304 -22.58 -1.43 9.91
CA LEU A 304 -21.93 -1.22 8.63
C LEU A 304 -21.95 -2.50 7.78
N LYS A 305 -21.58 -3.64 8.39
CA LYS A 305 -21.48 -4.95 7.73
C LYS A 305 -21.86 -6.07 8.69
N GLN A 306 -22.52 -7.09 8.16
CA GLN A 306 -22.78 -8.36 8.85
C GLN A 306 -21.93 -9.44 8.20
N GLU A 307 -21.11 -10.14 8.98
CA GLU A 307 -20.28 -11.27 8.53
C GLU A 307 -21.02 -12.57 8.81
N GLU A 308 -21.69 -13.09 7.79
CA GLU A 308 -22.60 -14.25 7.90
C GLU A 308 -21.93 -15.50 8.49
N MET A 309 -20.68 -15.76 8.11
CA MET A 309 -19.98 -16.98 8.53
C MET A 309 -19.55 -16.99 10.01
N ASN A 310 -19.37 -15.82 10.63
CA ASN A 310 -18.70 -15.70 11.93
C ASN A 310 -19.59 -15.11 13.02
N GLU A 311 -20.86 -14.83 12.74
CA GLU A 311 -21.77 -14.09 13.64
C GLU A 311 -21.14 -12.79 14.17
N ARG A 312 -20.34 -12.14 13.34
CA ARG A 312 -19.64 -10.89 13.65
C ARG A 312 -20.26 -9.74 12.88
N TYR A 313 -20.23 -8.57 13.49
CA TYR A 313 -20.77 -7.34 12.93
C TYR A 313 -19.70 -6.27 12.98
N VAL A 314 -19.53 -5.56 11.87
CA VAL A 314 -18.77 -4.31 11.84
C VAL A 314 -19.74 -3.17 12.08
N ILE A 315 -19.46 -2.37 13.09
CA ILE A 315 -20.31 -1.28 13.54
C ILE A 315 -19.50 0.02 13.63
N SER A 316 -20.19 1.16 13.51
CA SER A 316 -19.64 2.49 13.79
C SER A 316 -20.38 3.09 14.98
N LEU A 317 -19.66 3.42 16.04
CA LEU A 317 -20.25 3.96 17.28
C LEU A 317 -20.68 5.42 17.11
N PHE A 318 -21.71 5.83 17.85
CA PHE A 318 -22.04 7.23 18.10
C PHE A 318 -21.19 7.79 19.25
N ASP A 319 -19.86 7.65 19.14
CA ASP A 319 -18.88 8.30 20.01
C ASP A 319 -18.22 9.49 19.29
N GLU A 320 -17.38 10.25 19.99
CA GLU A 320 -16.71 11.44 19.44
C GLU A 320 -15.84 11.14 18.21
N ASN A 321 -15.32 9.91 18.11
CA ASN A 321 -14.40 9.51 17.05
C ASN A 321 -15.07 8.69 15.93
N HIS A 322 -16.37 8.39 16.08
CA HIS A 322 -17.11 7.45 15.26
C HIS A 322 -16.35 6.13 15.05
N THR A 323 -15.90 5.55 16.16
CA THR A 323 -15.01 4.39 16.18
C THR A 323 -15.66 3.20 15.48
N ILE A 324 -14.92 2.60 14.54
CA ILE A 324 -15.33 1.37 13.85
C ILE A 324 -14.76 0.18 14.60
N VAL A 325 -15.62 -0.76 15.00
CA VAL A 325 -15.21 -1.97 15.71
C VAL A 325 -15.93 -3.20 15.17
N THR A 326 -15.29 -4.36 15.31
CA THR A 326 -15.92 -5.66 15.04
C THR A 326 -16.38 -6.28 16.35
N VAL A 327 -17.66 -6.64 16.44
CA VAL A 327 -18.27 -7.22 17.64
C VAL A 327 -19.00 -8.53 17.33
N SER A 328 -19.14 -9.39 18.33
CA SER A 328 -19.98 -10.58 18.22
C SER A 328 -21.46 -10.20 18.29
N TYR A 329 -22.31 -10.98 17.62
CA TYR A 329 -23.77 -10.90 17.74
C TYR A 329 -24.25 -10.85 19.21
N LYS A 330 -23.59 -11.59 20.10
CA LYS A 330 -23.95 -11.65 21.53
C LYS A 330 -23.81 -10.30 22.27
N SER A 331 -22.99 -9.40 21.74
CA SER A 331 -22.79 -8.06 22.27
C SER A 331 -23.83 -7.06 21.74
N LEU A 332 -24.58 -7.41 20.69
CA LEU A 332 -25.56 -6.55 20.08
C LEU A 332 -26.93 -6.67 20.75
N ILE A 333 -27.55 -5.52 20.98
CA ILE A 333 -28.95 -5.38 21.26
C ILE A 333 -29.55 -4.69 20.04
N LEU A 334 -30.26 -5.45 19.22
CA LEU A 334 -30.95 -4.91 18.05
C LEU A 334 -32.11 -4.01 18.50
N SER A 335 -32.23 -2.86 17.84
CA SER A 335 -33.37 -1.95 18.00
C SER A 335 -34.64 -2.63 17.47
N SER A 336 -35.31 -3.42 18.31
CA SER A 336 -36.74 -3.67 18.17
C SER A 336 -37.46 -2.58 18.96
N PRO A 337 -38.52 -1.94 18.43
CA PRO A 337 -39.26 -0.87 19.12
C PRO A 337 -39.55 -1.23 20.59
N ASN A 338 -39.99 -2.47 20.84
CA ASN A 338 -40.41 -2.95 22.16
C ASN A 338 -39.25 -3.21 23.16
N LYS A 339 -37.98 -3.15 22.74
CA LYS A 339 -36.81 -3.36 23.63
C LYS A 339 -36.13 -2.06 24.04
N ILE A 340 -36.33 -0.97 23.29
CA ILE A 340 -35.70 0.33 23.60
C ILE A 340 -36.26 0.90 24.90
N ASP A 341 -37.59 0.80 25.11
CA ASP A 341 -38.26 1.27 26.33
C ASP A 341 -37.80 0.54 27.61
N SER A 342 -37.25 -0.67 27.46
CA SER A 342 -36.71 -1.45 28.59
C SER A 342 -35.24 -1.15 28.92
N LEU A 343 -34.51 -0.54 27.98
CA LEU A 343 -33.07 -0.27 28.10
C LEU A 343 -32.78 1.20 28.40
N ILE A 344 -33.59 2.09 27.84
CA ILE A 344 -33.68 3.47 28.26
C ILE A 344 -34.75 3.46 29.32
N GLY A 345 -34.38 3.44 30.61
CA GLY A 345 -35.34 3.70 31.67
C GLY A 345 -36.00 5.06 31.39
N LEU A 346 -37.16 5.06 30.74
CA LEU A 346 -37.95 6.23 30.41
C LEU A 346 -38.56 6.77 31.70
N ASN A 347 -37.71 7.40 32.50
CA ASN A 347 -38.04 8.38 33.52
C ASN A 347 -36.98 9.48 33.39
N LYS A 348 -37.00 10.22 32.26
CA LYS A 348 -36.40 11.58 32.08
C LYS A 348 -36.41 12.14 30.64
N PHE A 349 -37.38 11.77 29.80
CA PHE A 349 -37.56 12.44 28.49
C PHE A 349 -38.62 13.56 28.49
N SER A 350 -39.05 14.02 29.67
CA SER A 350 -40.05 15.09 29.82
C SER A 350 -39.46 16.50 30.05
N GLU A 351 -38.13 16.71 29.95
CA GLU A 351 -37.51 18.02 30.25
C GLU A 351 -36.81 18.71 29.06
N MET A 352 -36.86 18.18 27.83
CA MET A 352 -36.28 18.85 26.65
C MET A 352 -37.31 19.49 25.70
N HIS A 353 -38.44 19.95 26.25
CA HIS A 353 -39.42 20.77 25.52
C HIS A 353 -39.49 22.23 26.00
N ASN A 354 -38.43 22.74 26.61
CA ASN A 354 -38.20 24.17 26.77
C ASN A 354 -36.69 24.45 26.76
N LEU A 355 -36.13 24.73 25.59
CA LEU A 355 -35.00 25.64 25.33
C LEU A 355 -34.79 25.78 23.82
#